data_AF-A0A8J6VRM0-F1
#
_entry.id   AF-A0A8J6VRM0-F1
#
_cell.length_a   1.000
_cell.length_b   1.000
_cell.length_c   1.000
_cell.angle_alpha   90.00
_cell.angle_beta   90.00
_cell.angle_gamma   90.00
#
_symmetry.space_group_name_H-M   'P 1'
#
loop_
_entity.id
_entity.type
_entity.pdbx_description
1 polymer ?
#
loop_
_entity_poly.entity_id
_entity_poly.type
_entity_poly.pdbx_seq_one_letter_code
_entity_poly.pdbx_strand_id
1 'polypeptide(L)'
;MKLRELKERVFEEWKDHCWFKRSVIQPELFKAEIRKDFGDLRRKVTWEKALCRFRALNAKIGLVDAYTLILSTFNFTPDDWDYEYRHQIVEEFLMLPNGLELIKLGLEQLLSVDFTSEERGKAHGFFELVRTATRGELSGITTKSPRQLAARARAS
;
A
#
# COMPACT_ATOMS: atom_id res chain seq x y z
N MET A 1 9.53 3.75 12.10
CA MET A 1 9.89 5.19 12.21
C MET A 1 9.52 5.83 13.56
N LYS A 2 10.18 6.93 13.98
CA LYS A 2 9.77 7.73 15.17
C LYS A 2 8.56 8.62 14.84
N LEU A 3 7.80 9.05 15.86
CA LEU A 3 6.56 9.81 15.66
C LEU A 3 6.74 11.13 14.90
N ARG A 4 7.86 11.85 15.10
CA ARG A 4 8.14 13.09 14.37
C ARG A 4 8.34 12.83 12.88
N GLU A 5 9.25 11.91 12.55
CA GLU A 5 9.54 11.48 11.17
C GLU A 5 8.29 10.93 10.47
N LEU A 6 7.47 10.18 11.21
CA LEU A 6 6.20 9.66 10.71
C LEU A 6 5.24 10.78 10.32
N LYS A 7 5.10 11.83 11.14
CA LYS A 7 4.24 12.99 10.83
C LYS A 7 4.72 13.73 9.58
N GLU A 8 6.03 13.91 9.44
CA GLU A 8 6.65 14.52 8.26
C GLU A 8 6.36 13.69 7.01
N ARG A 9 6.56 12.36 7.08
CA ARG A 9 6.26 11.47 5.95
C ARG A 9 4.78 11.46 5.57
N VAL A 10 3.87 11.43 6.54
CA VAL A 10 2.42 11.51 6.28
C VAL A 10 2.07 12.83 5.59
N PHE A 11 2.72 13.93 5.96
CA PHE A 11 2.51 15.22 5.32
C PHE A 11 2.95 15.22 3.85
N GLU A 12 4.11 14.62 3.54
CA GLU A 12 4.57 14.49 2.16
C GLU A 12 3.63 13.60 1.32
N GLU A 13 3.23 12.44 1.82
CA GLU A 13 2.29 11.56 1.10
C GLU A 13 0.90 12.23 0.92
N TRP A 14 0.44 13.01 1.90
CA TRP A 14 -0.78 13.81 1.77
C TRP A 14 -0.63 14.92 0.71
N LYS A 15 0.50 15.62 0.67
CA LYS A 15 0.79 16.64 -0.35
C LYS A 15 0.79 16.03 -1.75
N ASP A 16 1.46 14.89 -1.93
CA ASP A 16 1.47 14.15 -3.19
C ASP A 16 0.05 13.77 -3.60
N HIS A 17 -0.77 13.30 -2.65
CA HIS A 17 -2.17 12.98 -2.90
C HIS A 17 -2.98 14.20 -3.38
N CYS A 18 -2.84 15.35 -2.71
CA CYS A 18 -3.48 16.59 -3.12
C CYS A 18 -3.02 17.03 -4.51
N TRP A 19 -1.72 16.93 -4.79
CA TRP A 19 -1.11 17.25 -6.09
C TRP A 19 -1.69 16.39 -7.21
N PHE A 20 -1.70 15.07 -7.03
CA PHE A 20 -2.28 14.12 -7.98
C PHE A 20 -3.78 14.38 -8.23
N LYS A 21 -4.51 14.82 -7.21
CA LYS A 21 -5.92 15.24 -7.34
C LYS A 21 -6.11 16.65 -7.89
N ARG A 22 -5.03 17.37 -8.23
CA ARG A 22 -5.05 18.79 -8.65
C ARG A 22 -5.81 19.68 -7.65
N SER A 23 -5.75 19.32 -6.37
CA SER A 23 -6.35 20.09 -5.29
C SER A 23 -5.40 21.19 -4.85
N VAL A 24 -5.93 22.35 -4.46
CA VAL A 24 -5.12 23.41 -3.86
C VAL A 24 -4.60 22.91 -2.51
N ILE A 25 -3.27 22.81 -2.39
CA ILE A 25 -2.63 22.39 -1.14
C ILE A 25 -2.80 23.52 -0.12
N GLN A 26 -3.49 23.23 0.98
CA GLN A 26 -3.65 24.12 2.13
C GLN A 26 -3.12 23.41 3.38
N PRO A 27 -1.83 23.58 3.73
CA PRO A 27 -1.19 22.86 4.85
C PRO A 27 -1.93 22.99 6.19
N GLU A 28 -2.72 24.04 6.35
CA GLU A 28 -3.53 24.34 7.53
C GLU A 28 -4.65 23.31 7.71
N LEU A 29 -5.16 22.73 6.61
CA LEU A 29 -6.20 21.71 6.62
C LEU A 29 -5.67 20.32 6.95
N PHE A 30 -4.38 20.07 6.73
CA PHE A 30 -3.77 18.74 6.90
C PHE A 30 -4.13 18.09 8.24
N LYS A 31 -3.85 18.77 9.37
CA LYS A 31 -4.14 18.21 10.70
C LYS A 31 -5.63 18.01 10.95
N ALA A 32 -6.50 18.83 10.35
CA ALA A 32 -7.94 18.69 10.47
C ALA A 32 -8.42 17.44 9.73
N GLU A 33 -7.93 17.23 8.51
CA GLU A 33 -8.21 16.03 7.70
C GLU A 33 -7.71 14.76 8.39
N ILE A 34 -6.45 14.75 8.88
CA ILE A 34 -5.91 13.59 9.59
C ILE A 34 -6.78 13.24 10.81
N ARG A 35 -7.22 14.27 11.57
CA ARG A 35 -8.05 14.06 12.74
C ARG A 35 -9.41 13.48 12.38
N LYS A 36 -10.03 14.03 11.33
CA LYS A 36 -11.37 13.63 10.88
C LYS A 36 -11.39 12.17 10.41
N ASP A 37 -10.38 11.76 9.63
CA ASP A 37 -10.41 10.47 8.95
C ASP A 37 -9.69 9.35 9.73
N PHE A 38 -8.73 9.69 10.60
CA PHE A 38 -7.87 8.70 11.27
C PHE A 38 -7.82 8.82 12.81
N GLY A 39 -8.35 9.91 13.39
CA GLY A 39 -8.56 10.05 14.84
C GLY A 39 -7.52 10.88 15.60
N ASP A 40 -7.14 10.44 16.81
CA ASP A 40 -6.36 11.27 17.76
C ASP A 40 -4.90 11.49 17.30
N LEU A 41 -4.55 12.74 16.99
CA LEU A 41 -3.23 13.18 16.53
C LEU A 41 -2.08 12.95 17.52
N ARG A 42 -2.36 12.61 18.78
CA ARG A 42 -1.33 12.24 19.77
C ARG A 42 -0.88 10.79 19.63
N ARG A 43 -1.68 9.93 19.01
CA ARG A 43 -1.41 8.49 18.91
C ARG A 43 -0.63 8.16 17.65
N LYS A 44 0.47 7.40 17.79
CA LYS A 44 1.29 6.95 16.64
C LYS A 44 0.46 6.19 15.60
N VAL A 45 -0.43 5.30 16.05
CA VAL A 45 -1.31 4.49 15.17
C VAL A 45 -2.19 5.33 14.23
N THR A 46 -2.61 6.54 14.64
CA THR A 46 -3.38 7.44 13.76
C THR A 46 -2.54 7.88 12.56
N TRP A 47 -1.26 8.14 12.77
CA TRP A 47 -0.34 8.54 11.71
C TRP A 47 0.11 7.35 10.85
N GLU A 48 0.27 6.16 11.44
CA GLU A 48 0.58 4.94 10.68
C GLU A 48 -0.57 4.59 9.73
N LYS A 49 -1.82 4.68 10.19
CA LYS A 49 -3.01 4.51 9.32
C LYS A 49 -3.07 5.54 8.20
N ALA A 50 -2.84 6.81 8.52
CA ALA A 50 -2.81 7.88 7.52
C ALA A 50 -1.73 7.62 6.47
N LEU A 51 -0.52 7.24 6.90
CA LEU A 51 0.59 6.93 6.01
C LEU A 51 0.23 5.83 5.01
N CYS A 52 -0.23 4.68 5.52
CA CYS A 52 -0.58 3.54 4.69
C CYS A 52 -1.70 3.90 3.70
N ARG A 53 -2.69 4.68 4.16
CA ARG A 53 -3.80 5.12 3.32
C ARG A 53 -3.35 6.03 2.18
N PHE A 54 -2.57 7.08 2.47
CA PHE A 54 -2.09 7.98 1.41
C PHE A 54 -1.13 7.28 0.46
N ARG A 55 -0.24 6.42 0.97
CA ARG A 55 0.65 5.63 0.14
C ARG A 55 -0.11 4.75 -0.85
N ALA A 56 -1.15 4.06 -0.39
CA ALA A 56 -2.03 3.26 -1.24
C ALA A 56 -2.79 4.11 -2.27
N LEU A 57 -3.30 5.28 -1.86
CA LEU A 57 -3.99 6.19 -2.78
C LEU A 57 -3.04 6.73 -3.86
N ASN A 58 -1.82 7.11 -3.48
CA ASN A 58 -0.79 7.61 -4.40
C ASN A 58 -0.31 6.52 -5.35
N ALA A 59 -0.12 5.28 -4.87
CA ALA A 59 0.16 4.11 -5.70
C ALA A 59 -0.90 3.91 -6.79
N LYS A 60 -2.18 4.15 -6.46
CA LYS A 60 -3.27 4.01 -7.43
C LYS A 60 -3.35 5.18 -8.41
N ILE A 61 -3.19 6.42 -7.95
CA ILE A 61 -3.35 7.60 -8.82
C ILE A 61 -2.12 7.80 -9.72
N GLY A 62 -0.91 7.53 -9.20
CA GLY A 62 0.33 7.58 -9.97
C GLY A 62 0.56 6.37 -10.87
N LEU A 63 -0.43 5.48 -11.00
CA LEU A 63 -0.32 4.26 -11.78
C LEU A 63 -0.25 4.57 -13.29
N VAL A 64 0.89 4.28 -13.89
CA VAL A 64 1.07 4.37 -15.35
C VAL A 64 0.70 3.04 -16.03
N ASP A 65 1.22 1.93 -15.49
CA ASP A 65 0.97 0.57 -15.93
C ASP A 65 0.92 -0.39 -14.73
N ALA A 66 0.15 -1.48 -14.85
CA ALA A 66 -0.15 -2.35 -13.71
C ALA A 66 1.06 -3.18 -13.26
N TYR A 67 1.97 -3.58 -14.17
CA TYR A 67 3.16 -4.35 -13.80
C TYR A 67 4.14 -3.51 -12.95
N THR A 68 4.20 -2.18 -13.14
CA THR A 68 5.03 -1.29 -12.30
C THR A 68 4.59 -1.28 -10.83
N LEU A 69 3.32 -1.57 -10.52
CA LEU A 69 2.90 -1.78 -9.12
C LEU A 69 3.67 -2.93 -8.49
N ILE A 70 3.92 -3.99 -9.25
CA ILE A 70 4.57 -5.21 -8.76
C ILE A 70 6.09 -5.03 -8.72
N LEU A 71 6.69 -4.44 -9.76
CA LEU A 71 8.15 -4.28 -9.85
C LEU A 71 8.71 -3.16 -9.00
N SER A 72 7.92 -2.14 -8.70
CA SER A 72 8.40 -0.94 -8.03
C SER A 72 7.57 -0.65 -6.77
N THR A 73 6.28 -0.42 -6.89
CA THR A 73 5.47 0.15 -5.80
C THR A 73 5.27 -0.79 -4.61
N PHE A 74 5.12 -2.08 -4.87
CA PHE A 74 4.95 -3.12 -3.85
C PHE A 74 6.16 -4.07 -3.75
N ASN A 75 7.28 -3.68 -4.36
CA ASN A 75 8.52 -4.43 -4.31
C ASN A 75 9.37 -4.01 -3.09
N PHE A 76 8.78 -4.13 -1.90
CA PHE A 76 9.36 -3.62 -0.66
C PHE A 76 10.67 -4.35 -0.30
N THR A 77 11.69 -3.61 0.12
CA THR A 77 12.95 -4.17 0.62
C THR A 77 13.21 -3.79 2.08
N PRO A 78 13.88 -4.62 2.91
CA PRO A 78 14.10 -4.33 4.34
C PRO A 78 14.80 -3.00 4.65
N ASP A 79 15.53 -2.46 3.68
CA ASP A 79 16.27 -1.21 3.82
C ASP A 79 15.38 0.03 3.60
N ASP A 80 14.17 -0.16 3.04
CA ASP A 80 13.22 0.92 2.77
C ASP A 80 12.34 1.24 3.99
N TRP A 81 12.00 2.53 4.14
CA TRP A 81 11.19 3.00 5.27
C TRP A 81 9.79 2.38 5.32
N ASP A 82 9.24 2.04 4.16
CA ASP A 82 7.89 1.51 4.01
C ASP A 82 7.82 -0.01 4.26
N TYR A 83 8.97 -0.67 4.39
CA TYR A 83 9.03 -2.09 4.69
C TYR A 83 8.31 -2.44 6.00
N GLU A 84 8.44 -1.63 7.06
CA GLU A 84 7.72 -1.81 8.33
C GLU A 84 6.19 -1.80 8.13
N TYR A 85 5.71 -1.08 7.10
CA TYR A 85 4.30 -0.81 6.84
C TYR A 85 3.72 -1.57 5.64
N ARG A 86 4.56 -2.33 4.92
CA ARG A 86 4.25 -3.00 3.64
C ARG A 86 2.92 -3.75 3.61
N HIS A 87 2.62 -4.50 4.67
CA HIS A 87 1.39 -5.28 4.76
C HIS A 87 0.16 -4.36 4.83
N GLN A 88 0.20 -3.36 5.70
CA GLN A 88 -0.91 -2.42 5.85
C GLN A 88 -1.10 -1.53 4.62
N ILE A 89 -0.02 -1.15 3.93
CA ILE A 89 -0.10 -0.42 2.65
C ILE A 89 -0.86 -1.25 1.61
N VAL A 90 -0.52 -2.54 1.46
CA VAL A 90 -1.20 -3.41 0.50
C VAL A 90 -2.64 -3.70 0.91
N GLU A 91 -2.93 -3.88 2.21
CA GLU A 91 -4.31 -4.00 2.70
C GLU A 91 -5.14 -2.75 2.34
N GLU A 92 -4.61 -1.56 2.59
CA GLU A 92 -5.28 -0.30 2.22
C GLU A 92 -5.51 -0.20 0.71
N PHE A 93 -4.55 -0.64 -0.10
CA PHE A 93 -4.68 -0.66 -1.56
C PHE A 93 -5.75 -1.65 -2.03
N LEU A 94 -5.81 -2.84 -1.45
CA LEU A 94 -6.83 -3.85 -1.76
C LEU A 94 -8.24 -3.38 -1.40
N MET A 95 -8.38 -2.46 -0.44
CA MET A 95 -9.65 -1.82 -0.10
C MET A 95 -10.04 -0.68 -1.06
N LEU A 96 -9.16 -0.27 -1.97
CA LEU A 96 -9.51 0.70 -3.02
C LEU A 96 -10.32 0.03 -4.13
N PRO A 97 -11.17 0.79 -4.86
CA PRO A 97 -11.88 0.25 -6.01
C PRO A 97 -10.91 -0.37 -7.02
N ASN A 98 -11.20 -1.58 -7.49
CA ASN A 98 -10.38 -2.35 -8.43
C ASN A 98 -8.95 -2.69 -7.95
N GLY A 99 -8.63 -2.55 -6.65
CA GLY A 99 -7.26 -2.75 -6.16
C GLY A 99 -6.74 -4.16 -6.42
N LEU A 100 -7.57 -5.18 -6.20
CA LEU A 100 -7.21 -6.57 -6.48
C LEU A 100 -7.05 -6.83 -7.99
N GLU A 101 -7.94 -6.29 -8.80
CA GLU A 101 -7.94 -6.41 -10.25
C GLU A 101 -6.67 -5.81 -10.86
N LEU A 102 -6.20 -4.67 -10.34
CA LEU A 102 -4.95 -4.05 -10.75
C LEU A 102 -3.73 -4.91 -10.41
N ILE A 103 -3.70 -5.55 -9.23
CA ILE A 103 -2.62 -6.48 -8.87
C ILE A 103 -2.63 -7.70 -9.79
N LYS A 104 -3.81 -8.27 -10.07
CA LYS A 104 -3.94 -9.40 -11.01
C LYS A 104 -3.42 -9.03 -12.40
N LEU A 105 -3.87 -7.90 -12.94
CA LEU A 105 -3.43 -7.41 -14.24
C LEU A 105 -1.90 -7.20 -14.27
N GLY A 106 -1.32 -6.63 -13.21
CA GLY A 106 0.13 -6.45 -13.12
C GLY A 106 0.89 -7.77 -13.11
N LEU A 107 0.38 -8.79 -12.42
CA LEU A 107 0.95 -10.14 -12.43
C LEU A 107 0.80 -10.82 -13.80
N GLU A 108 -0.36 -10.70 -14.45
CA GLU A 108 -0.59 -11.24 -15.80
C GLU A 108 0.38 -10.61 -16.81
N GLN A 109 0.55 -9.28 -16.77
CA GLN A 109 1.53 -8.57 -17.58
C GLN A 109 2.95 -9.04 -17.29
N LEU A 110 3.34 -9.12 -16.02
CA LEU A 110 4.69 -9.54 -15.64
C LEU A 110 5.00 -10.99 -16.02
N LEU A 111 3.99 -11.87 -16.00
CA LEU A 111 4.14 -13.29 -16.36
C LEU A 111 3.98 -13.57 -17.86
N SER A 112 3.63 -12.55 -18.65
CA SER A 112 3.52 -12.65 -20.11
C SER A 112 4.87 -12.98 -20.77
N VAL A 113 4.84 -13.30 -22.07
CA VAL A 113 6.05 -13.68 -22.82
C VAL A 113 7.04 -12.53 -23.02
N ASP A 114 6.59 -11.29 -22.83
CA ASP A 114 7.39 -10.09 -23.09
C ASP A 114 8.39 -9.75 -21.97
N PHE A 115 8.25 -10.35 -20.78
CA PHE A 115 9.21 -10.19 -19.68
C PHE A 115 10.15 -11.38 -19.57
N THR A 116 11.45 -11.12 -19.55
CA THR A 116 12.47 -12.13 -19.29
C THR A 116 12.41 -12.64 -17.84
N SER A 117 12.97 -13.83 -17.58
CA SER A 117 13.06 -14.37 -16.22
C SER A 117 13.84 -13.45 -15.27
N GLU A 118 14.84 -12.73 -15.78
CA GLU A 118 15.61 -11.75 -15.00
C GLU A 118 14.73 -10.56 -14.58
N GLU A 119 13.93 -10.02 -15.49
CA GLU A 119 13.02 -8.91 -15.17
C GLU A 119 11.94 -9.32 -14.17
N ARG A 120 11.40 -10.54 -14.29
CA ARG A 120 10.47 -11.10 -13.29
C ARG A 120 11.13 -11.26 -11.93
N GLY A 121 12.41 -11.65 -11.90
CA GLY A 121 13.21 -11.78 -10.68
C GLY A 121 13.31 -10.48 -9.88
N LYS A 122 13.13 -9.31 -10.53
CA LYS A 122 13.14 -8.00 -9.86
C LYS A 122 11.96 -7.83 -8.91
N ALA A 123 10.83 -8.50 -9.11
CA ALA A 123 9.65 -8.44 -8.22
C ALA A 123 9.79 -9.26 -6.92
N HIS A 124 11.02 -9.57 -6.49
CA HIS A 124 11.28 -10.45 -5.35
C HIS A 124 10.60 -9.98 -4.05
N GLY A 125 10.65 -8.69 -3.72
CA GLY A 125 10.04 -8.12 -2.53
C GLY A 125 8.52 -8.31 -2.50
N PHE A 126 7.86 -8.20 -3.66
CA PHE A 126 6.43 -8.49 -3.79
C PHE A 126 6.13 -9.98 -3.53
N PHE A 127 6.90 -10.90 -4.11
CA PHE A 127 6.66 -12.33 -3.92
C PHE A 127 6.90 -12.76 -2.45
N GLU A 128 7.90 -12.17 -1.79
CA GLU A 128 8.13 -12.38 -0.36
C GLU A 128 6.98 -11.87 0.51
N LEU A 129 6.40 -10.72 0.16
CA LEU A 129 5.20 -10.19 0.82
C LEU A 129 4.02 -11.17 0.73
N VAL A 130 3.77 -11.76 -0.44
CA VAL A 130 2.69 -12.74 -0.65
C VAL A 130 2.98 -14.04 0.11
N ARG A 131 4.23 -14.50 0.12
CA ARG A 131 4.65 -15.72 0.82
C ARG A 131 4.46 -15.61 2.34
N THR A 132 4.78 -14.47 2.93
CA THR A 132 4.57 -14.21 4.37
C THR A 132 3.07 -14.11 4.72
N ALA A 133 2.26 -13.50 3.85
CA ALA A 133 0.81 -13.44 4.02
C ALA A 133 0.14 -14.82 3.99
N THR A 134 0.58 -15.71 3.09
CA THR A 134 0.01 -17.07 2.94
C THR A 134 0.43 -18.03 4.05
N ARG A 135 1.54 -17.76 4.76
CA ARG A 135 2.04 -18.57 5.88
C ARG A 135 1.41 -18.24 7.24
N GLY A 136 0.48 -17.29 7.30
CA GLY A 136 -0.29 -17.02 8.52
C GLY A 136 0.44 -16.21 9.59
N GLU A 137 1.59 -15.60 9.29
CA GLU A 137 2.30 -14.66 10.18
C GLU A 137 1.54 -13.33 10.40
N LEU A 138 0.34 -13.21 9.82
CA LEU A 138 -0.62 -12.11 10.00
C LEU A 138 -1.44 -12.21 11.32
N SER A 139 -1.10 -13.08 12.26
CA SER A 139 -1.92 -13.34 13.46
C SER A 139 -1.93 -12.22 14.52
N GLY A 140 -1.29 -11.07 14.27
CA GLY A 140 -1.06 -10.03 15.28
C GLY A 140 -1.91 -8.76 15.18
N ILE A 141 -2.59 -8.48 14.07
CA ILE A 141 -3.36 -7.23 13.91
C ILE A 141 -4.73 -7.57 13.31
N THR A 142 -5.77 -7.16 14.05
CA THR A 142 -7.19 -7.38 13.77
C THR A 142 -7.60 -6.94 12.36
N THR A 143 -7.48 -7.85 11.39
CA THR A 143 -8.33 -7.90 10.21
C THR A 143 -8.96 -9.29 10.17
N LYS A 144 -10.25 -9.33 9.83
CA LYS A 144 -11.05 -10.55 9.85
C LYS A 144 -10.38 -11.63 8.98
N SER A 145 -9.76 -12.59 9.66
CA SER A 145 -9.29 -13.91 9.22
C SER A 145 -8.99 -14.09 7.72
N PRO A 146 -7.73 -14.37 7.33
CA PRO A 146 -7.33 -14.77 5.97
C PRO A 146 -8.17 -15.93 5.38
N ARG A 147 -8.82 -16.74 6.23
CA ARG A 147 -9.76 -17.79 5.80
C ARG A 147 -10.99 -17.23 5.07
N GLN A 148 -11.42 -15.99 5.34
CA GLN A 148 -12.57 -15.38 4.67
C GLN A 148 -12.25 -14.91 3.24
N LEU A 149 -11.01 -14.51 2.96
CA LEU A 149 -10.54 -14.16 1.62
C LEU A 149 -10.40 -15.42 0.74
N ALA A 150 -9.85 -16.51 1.30
CA ALA A 150 -9.75 -17.78 0.59
C ALA A 150 -11.12 -18.43 0.31
N ALA A 151 -12.11 -18.23 1.18
CA ALA A 151 -13.47 -18.73 0.99
C ALA A 151 -14.24 -17.97 -0.11
N ARG A 152 -13.99 -16.67 -0.28
CA ARG A 152 -14.63 -15.87 -1.34
C ARG A 152 -14.04 -16.15 -2.73
N ALA A 153 -12.75 -16.45 -2.83
CA ALA A 153 -12.11 -16.78 -4.11
C ALA A 153 -12.51 -18.16 -4.66
N ARG A 154 -13.13 -19.03 -3.85
CA ARG A 154 -13.63 -20.35 -4.27
C ARG A 154 -15.14 -20.38 -4.53
N ALA A 155 -15.82 -19.25 -4.37
CA ALA A 155 -17.26 -19.11 -4.57
C ALA A 155 -17.60 -18.26 -5.81
N SER A 156 -16.63 -18.01 -6.68
CA SER A 156 -16.75 -17.37 -8.00
C SER A 156 -16.25 -18.32 -9.06
#